data_AF-A0A0Q7JW99-F1
#
_entry.id   AF-A0A0Q7JW99-F1
#
_cell.length_a   1.000
_cell.length_b   1.000
_cell.length_c   1.000
_cell.angle_alpha   90.00
_cell.angle_beta   90.00
_cell.angle_gamma   90.00
#
_symmetry.space_group_name_H-M   'P 1'
#
loop_
_entity.id
_entity.type
_entity.pdbx_description
1 polymer ?
#
loop_
_entity_poly.entity_id
_entity_poly.type
_entity_poly.pdbx_seq_one_letter_code
_entity_poly.pdbx_strand_id
1 'polypeptide(L)'
;MTTSHSTTSAALADPDLTDPLFAIEHLARLFFVAVDTAREYTYRADFPKPIKVGRRCLWVPDEVLAWIRKQPRFSVDQRKKTAAQVAPSVQAATPQMRYKPRKRRGAEVAA
;
A
#
# COMPACT_ATOMS: atom_id res chain seq x y z
N MET A 1 40.47 -12.52 -14.94
CA MET A 1 39.01 -12.33 -15.04
C MET A 1 38.66 -11.12 -14.17
N THR A 2 38.52 -9.95 -14.77
CA THR A 2 38.25 -8.69 -14.08
C THR A 2 36.75 -8.40 -14.12
N THR A 3 36.10 -8.47 -12.97
CA THR A 3 34.67 -8.18 -12.82
C THR A 3 34.48 -6.66 -12.72
N SER A 4 33.92 -6.06 -13.77
CA SER A 4 33.53 -4.65 -13.78
C SER A 4 32.26 -4.45 -12.96
N HIS A 5 32.35 -3.75 -11.83
CA HIS A 5 31.17 -3.32 -11.07
C HIS A 5 30.70 -1.97 -11.63
N SER A 6 29.75 -2.01 -12.58
CA SER A 6 29.06 -0.81 -13.07
C SER A 6 28.24 -0.19 -11.93
N THR A 7 28.65 0.99 -11.48
CA THR A 7 27.86 1.82 -10.58
C THR A 7 26.74 2.49 -11.40
N THR A 8 25.61 1.80 -11.54
CA THR A 8 24.42 2.33 -12.21
C THR A 8 23.66 3.27 -11.27
N SER A 9 23.40 4.47 -11.77
CA SER A 9 22.62 5.54 -11.14
C SER A 9 21.23 5.05 -10.70
N ALA A 10 20.96 5.10 -9.40
CA ALA A 10 19.77 4.57 -8.74
C ALA A 10 18.56 5.52 -8.82
N ALA A 11 18.17 5.91 -10.03
CA ALA A 11 16.93 6.64 -10.27
C ALA A 11 16.10 5.89 -11.32
N LEU A 12 14.96 5.34 -10.87
CA LEU A 12 13.86 4.77 -11.68
C LEU A 12 14.03 3.36 -12.26
N ALA A 13 15.10 2.62 -11.97
CA ALA A 13 15.16 1.21 -12.32
C ALA A 13 14.21 0.40 -11.42
N ASP A 14 13.37 -0.41 -12.04
CA ASP A 14 12.48 -1.36 -11.38
C ASP A 14 13.33 -2.32 -10.52
N PRO A 15 13.09 -2.44 -9.20
CA PRO A 15 14.00 -3.15 -8.30
C PRO A 15 14.11 -4.62 -8.70
N ASP A 16 15.35 -5.10 -8.87
CA ASP A 16 15.64 -6.49 -9.24
C ASP A 16 15.54 -7.39 -8.01
N LEU A 17 14.70 -8.42 -8.08
CA LEU A 17 14.52 -9.38 -7.00
C LEU A 17 15.70 -10.38 -6.88
N THR A 18 16.68 -10.34 -7.79
CA THR A 18 17.92 -11.10 -7.66
C THR A 18 18.96 -10.42 -6.78
N ASP A 19 18.71 -9.18 -6.33
CA ASP A 19 19.62 -8.46 -5.46
C ASP A 19 19.86 -9.21 -4.13
N PRO A 20 21.12 -9.28 -3.65
CA PRO A 20 21.47 -10.00 -2.43
C PRO A 20 20.93 -9.31 -1.16
N LEU A 21 20.50 -8.05 -1.27
CA LEU A 21 19.93 -7.25 -0.20
C LEU A 21 18.72 -6.49 -0.73
N PHE A 22 17.60 -6.63 -0.05
CA PHE A 22 16.35 -5.95 -0.39
C PHE A 22 16.26 -4.60 0.29
N ALA A 23 15.98 -3.56 -0.49
CA ALA A 23 15.48 -2.30 0.03
C ALA A 23 13.95 -2.35 0.19
N ILE A 24 13.34 -1.27 0.65
CA ILE A 24 11.89 -1.23 0.87
C ILE A 24 11.11 -1.35 -0.45
N GLU A 25 11.69 -0.87 -1.55
CA GLU A 25 11.14 -0.97 -2.90
C GLU A 25 11.09 -2.43 -3.37
N HIS A 26 12.12 -3.22 -3.06
CA HIS A 26 12.14 -4.67 -3.32
C HIS A 26 11.05 -5.39 -2.53
N LEU A 27 10.84 -5.03 -1.26
CA LEU A 27 9.77 -5.60 -0.43
C LEU A 27 8.38 -5.28 -0.99
N ALA A 28 8.16 -4.03 -1.40
CA ALA A 28 6.92 -3.59 -2.01
C ALA A 28 6.60 -4.41 -3.27
N ARG A 29 7.63 -4.64 -4.11
CA ARG A 29 7.50 -5.46 -5.30
C ARG A 29 7.24 -6.94 -4.98
N LEU A 30 7.96 -7.50 -4.01
CA LEU A 30 7.83 -8.89 -3.60
C LEU A 30 6.41 -9.19 -3.06
N PHE A 31 5.84 -8.27 -2.30
CA PHE A 31 4.48 -8.41 -1.75
C PHE A 31 3.39 -7.97 -2.71
N PHE A 32 3.75 -7.37 -3.85
CA PHE A 32 2.83 -6.76 -4.81
C PHE A 32 1.93 -5.69 -4.15
N VAL A 33 2.55 -4.77 -3.38
CA VAL A 33 1.88 -3.68 -2.65
C VAL A 33 2.62 -2.36 -2.85
N ALA A 34 2.01 -1.25 -2.42
CA ALA A 34 2.66 0.05 -2.39
C ALA A 34 3.77 0.10 -1.31
N VAL A 35 4.77 0.97 -1.50
CA VAL A 35 5.91 1.12 -0.58
C VAL A 35 5.47 1.46 0.85
N ASP A 36 4.46 2.29 1.02
CA ASP A 36 3.96 2.64 2.36
C ASP A 36 3.33 1.43 3.06
N THR A 37 2.56 0.61 2.33
CA THR A 37 2.04 -0.65 2.84
C THR A 37 3.17 -1.64 3.16
N ALA A 38 4.23 -1.67 2.34
CA ALA A 38 5.41 -2.46 2.64
C ALA A 38 6.09 -2.01 3.95
N ARG A 39 6.16 -0.69 4.20
CA ARG A 39 6.68 -0.13 5.46
C ARG A 39 5.86 -0.58 6.66
N GLU A 40 4.54 -0.65 6.54
CA GLU A 40 3.68 -1.14 7.63
C GLU A 40 4.06 -2.56 8.05
N TYR A 41 4.36 -3.46 7.11
CA TYR A 41 4.85 -4.81 7.45
C TYR A 41 6.15 -4.78 8.24
N THR A 42 7.05 -3.83 7.94
CA THR A 42 8.34 -3.71 8.66
C THR A 42 8.19 -3.27 10.12
N TYR A 43 7.04 -2.71 10.51
CA TYR A 43 6.77 -2.36 11.91
C TYR A 43 6.23 -3.53 12.74
N ARG A 44 5.92 -4.68 12.11
CA ARG A 44 5.47 -5.85 12.85
C ARG A 44 6.61 -6.44 13.68
N ALA A 45 6.30 -6.85 14.90
CA ALA A 45 7.28 -7.41 15.83
C ALA A 45 7.90 -8.73 15.34
N ASP A 46 7.18 -9.48 14.50
CA ASP A 46 7.62 -10.74 13.91
C ASP A 46 8.40 -10.58 12.59
N PHE A 47 8.51 -9.35 12.06
CA PHE A 47 9.17 -9.10 10.79
C PHE A 47 10.71 -9.16 10.93
N PRO A 48 11.45 -9.60 9.89
CA PRO A 48 12.91 -9.61 9.90
C PRO A 48 13.52 -8.24 10.23
N LYS A 49 14.57 -8.24 11.05
CA LYS A 49 15.21 -7.00 11.49
C LYS A 49 15.99 -6.38 10.32
N PRO A 50 15.88 -5.07 10.09
CA PRO A 50 16.65 -4.41 9.04
C PRO A 50 18.13 -4.30 9.43
N ILE A 51 18.99 -4.49 8.44
CA ILE A 51 20.39 -4.06 8.46
C ILE A 51 20.42 -2.58 8.09
N LYS A 52 20.94 -1.73 8.97
CA LYS A 52 21.04 -0.29 8.72
C LYS A 52 22.38 0.03 8.07
N VAL A 53 22.34 0.58 6.86
CA VAL A 53 23.51 1.09 6.13
C VAL A 53 23.30 2.58 5.86
N GLY A 54 23.89 3.42 6.70
CA GLY A 54 23.64 4.86 6.69
C GLY A 54 22.17 5.19 6.95
N ARG A 55 21.52 5.86 5.99
CA ARG A 55 20.09 6.23 6.07
C ARG A 55 19.15 5.17 5.48
N ARG A 56 19.70 4.05 4.98
CA ARG A 56 18.92 2.99 4.32
C ARG A 56 18.75 1.79 5.26
N CYS A 57 17.55 1.21 5.24
CA CYS A 57 17.27 -0.08 5.83
C CYS A 57 17.28 -1.13 4.72
N LEU A 58 18.01 -2.21 4.93
CA LEU A 58 18.14 -3.33 4.01
C LEU A 58 17.73 -4.62 4.71
N TRP A 59 17.23 -5.58 3.96
CA TRP A 59 16.79 -6.88 4.47
C TRP A 59 17.45 -8.01 3.70
N VAL A 60 17.72 -9.10 4.40
CA VAL A 60 18.23 -10.33 3.78
C VAL A 60 17.05 -11.05 3.11
N PRO A 61 17.12 -11.36 1.80
CA PRO A 61 16.02 -11.99 1.07
C PRO A 61 15.52 -13.29 1.73
N ASP A 62 16.43 -14.14 2.19
CA ASP A 62 16.10 -15.43 2.80
C ASP A 62 15.28 -15.30 4.08
N GLU A 63 15.58 -14.31 4.93
CA GLU A 63 14.82 -14.06 6.16
C GLU A 63 13.40 -13.58 5.85
N VAL A 64 13.27 -12.71 4.84
CA VAL A 64 11.98 -12.21 4.35
C VAL A 64 11.15 -13.36 3.79
N LEU A 65 11.72 -14.20 2.93
CA LEU A 65 11.04 -15.37 2.37
C LEU A 65 10.64 -16.38 3.46
N ALA A 66 11.50 -16.60 4.46
CA ALA A 66 11.18 -17.45 5.60
C ALA A 66 10.02 -16.88 6.43
N TRP A 67 9.98 -15.56 6.63
CA TRP A 67 8.87 -14.89 7.29
C TRP A 67 7.56 -15.03 6.51
N ILE A 68 7.57 -14.85 5.19
CA ILE A 68 6.39 -15.05 4.32
C ILE A 68 5.84 -16.48 4.49
N ARG A 69 6.73 -17.48 4.46
CA ARG A 69 6.34 -18.90 4.60
C ARG A 69 5.68 -19.21 5.94
N LYS A 70 5.99 -18.44 6.99
CA LYS A 70 5.40 -18.55 8.32
C LYS A 70 4.06 -17.84 8.45
N GLN A 71 3.73 -16.90 7.56
CA GLN A 71 2.45 -16.21 7.64
C GLN A 71 1.30 -17.20 7.40
N PRO A 72 0.20 -17.09 8.16
CA PRO A 72 -0.97 -17.89 7.91
C PRO A 72 -1.39 -17.65 6.46
N ARG A 73 -1.50 -18.73 5.67
CA ARG A 73 -2.04 -18.64 4.32
C ARG A 73 -3.48 -18.15 4.48
N PHE A 74 -3.71 -16.86 4.21
CA PHE A 74 -5.06 -16.34 4.13
C PHE A 74 -5.76 -17.09 3.00
N SER A 75 -6.57 -18.09 3.37
CA SER A 75 -7.51 -18.70 2.45
C SER A 75 -8.40 -17.59 1.89
N VAL A 76 -8.76 -17.69 0.61
CA VAL A 76 -9.72 -16.79 -0.05
C VAL A 76 -10.99 -16.62 0.78
N ASP A 77 -11.39 -17.66 1.54
CA ASP A 77 -12.55 -17.63 2.44
C ASP A 77 -12.36 -16.70 3.63
N GLN A 78 -11.14 -16.58 4.16
CA GLN A 78 -10.83 -15.67 5.25
C GLN A 78 -10.87 -14.21 4.76
N ARG A 79 -10.47 -13.96 3.51
CA ARG A 79 -10.55 -12.66 2.86
C ARG A 79 -12.01 -12.20 2.67
N LYS A 80 -12.92 -13.13 2.32
CA LYS A 80 -14.38 -12.85 2.28
C LYS A 80 -14.94 -12.52 3.65
N LYS A 81 -14.49 -13.20 4.70
CA LYS A 81 -14.95 -12.96 6.08
C LYS A 81 -14.45 -11.62 6.63
N THR A 82 -13.22 -11.22 6.33
CA THR A 82 -12.69 -9.89 6.70
C THR A 82 -13.32 -8.77 5.87
N ALA A 83 -13.56 -8.96 4.57
CA ALA A 83 -14.29 -7.98 3.76
C ALA A 83 -15.74 -7.79 4.24
N ALA A 84 -16.40 -8.86 4.70
CA ALA A 84 -17.72 -8.79 5.32
C ALA A 84 -17.68 -8.13 6.71
N GLN A 85 -16.57 -8.21 7.45
CA GLN A 85 -16.39 -7.54 8.75
C GLN A 85 -15.96 -6.08 8.65
N VAL A 86 -15.31 -5.66 7.55
CA VAL A 86 -14.95 -4.24 7.29
C VAL A 86 -16.11 -3.48 6.62
N ALA A 87 -17.21 -4.14 6.32
CA ALA A 87 -18.46 -3.48 5.99
C ALA A 87 -19.38 -3.30 7.22
N PRO A 88 -19.07 -2.36 8.14
CA PRO A 88 -20.10 -1.61 8.83
C PRO A 88 -20.11 -0.17 8.31
N SER A 89 -21.24 0.18 7.69
CA SER A 89 -21.78 1.55 7.69
C SER A 89 -21.08 2.61 6.82
N VAL A 90 -21.05 2.42 5.50
CA VAL A 90 -21.35 3.56 4.60
C VAL A 90 -22.86 3.59 4.38
N GLN A 91 -23.61 3.78 5.47
CA GLN A 91 -24.98 4.26 5.38
C GLN A 91 -24.88 5.73 4.97
N ALA A 92 -25.15 5.94 3.69
CA ALA A 92 -25.57 7.16 3.05
C ALA A 92 -25.85 8.35 4.01
N ALA A 93 -24.89 9.26 4.10
CA ALA A 93 -25.17 10.66 4.40
C ALA A 93 -24.87 11.48 3.14
N THR A 94 -25.58 11.20 2.04
CA THR A 94 -25.84 12.25 1.06
C THR A 94 -26.74 13.26 1.76
N PRO A 95 -26.34 14.54 1.90
CA PRO A 95 -27.33 15.57 2.15
C PRO A 95 -28.22 15.58 0.91
N GLN A 96 -29.38 14.93 1.01
CA GLN A 96 -30.52 15.12 0.12
C GLN A 96 -30.88 16.61 0.24
N MET A 97 -30.24 17.45 -0.57
CA MET A 97 -30.70 18.80 -0.85
C MET A 97 -32.07 18.64 -1.51
N ARG A 98 -33.10 18.67 -0.66
CA ARG A 98 -34.49 18.72 -1.05
C ARG A 98 -34.72 20.09 -1.69
N TYR A 99 -34.45 20.18 -2.99
CA TYR A 99 -34.70 21.37 -3.77
C TYR A 99 -36.18 21.73 -3.66
N LYS A 100 -36.48 22.82 -2.95
CA LYS A 100 -37.80 23.44 -2.94
C LYS A 100 -37.85 24.41 -4.11
N PRO A 101 -38.77 24.25 -5.08
CA PRO A 101 -38.95 25.23 -6.14
C PRO A 101 -39.45 26.54 -5.52
N ARG A 102 -38.63 27.59 -5.61
CA ARG A 102 -39.01 28.93 -5.15
C ARG A 102 -40.04 29.49 -6.12
N LYS A 103 -41.31 29.55 -5.68
CA LYS A 103 -42.41 30.26 -6.34
C LYS A 103 -41.97 31.73 -6.53
N ARG A 104 -41.55 32.10 -7.74
CA ARG A 104 -41.47 33.51 -8.15
C ARG A 104 -42.91 34.01 -8.30
N ARG A 105 -43.38 34.73 -7.29
CA ARG A 105 -44.66 35.44 -7.30
C ARG A 105 -44.35 36.92 -7.56
N GLY A 106 -44.91 37.44 -8.65
CA GLY A 106 -45.21 38.86 -8.85
C GLY A 106 -44.04 39.82 -9.07
N ALA A 107 -43.83 40.20 -10.33
CA ALA A 107 -43.49 41.57 -10.69
C ALA A 107 -44.17 41.86 -12.03
N GLU A 108 -45.49 42.04 -11.93
CA GLU A 108 -46.24 42.86 -12.85
C GLU A 108 -45.71 44.29 -12.65
N VAL A 109 -45.04 44.84 -13.68
CA VAL A 109 -44.76 46.27 -13.76
C VAL A 109 -45.48 46.73 -15.01
N ALA A 110 -46.66 47.30 -14.78
CA ALA A 110 -47.36 48.16 -15.70
C ALA A 110 -46.70 49.54 -15.66
N ALA A 111 -46.27 50.03 -16.83
CA ALA A 111 -46.37 51.42 -17.32
C ALA A 111 -45.62 51.51 -18.66
#